data_AF-A0A423JTU2-F1
#
_entry.id   AF-A0A423JTU2-F1
#
_cell.length_a   1.000
_cell.length_b   1.000
_cell.length_c   1.000
_cell.angle_alpha   90.00
_cell.angle_beta   90.00
_cell.angle_gamma   90.00
#
_symmetry.space_group_name_H-M   'P 1'
#
loop_
_entity.id
_entity.type
_entity.pdbx_description
1 polymer ?
#
loop_
_entity_poly.entity_id
_entity_poly.type
_entity_poly.pdbx_seq_one_letter_code
_entity_poly.pdbx_strand_id
1 'polypeptide(L)'
;MNKFLPLIAALALSGCATSETTYLNNGEQGLAIDCSGEANSWATCYEKADASCAGTGYRIVGTDGTPSTKESDKTLGVDVGNYKNRNVVVVCK
;
A
#
# COMPACT_ATOMS: atom_id res chain seq x y z
N MET A 1 -13.79 -37.72 0.45
CA MET A 1 -13.76 -36.45 -0.31
C MET A 1 -13.71 -35.31 0.71
N ASN A 2 -13.04 -34.19 0.40
CA ASN A 2 -12.98 -32.94 1.21
C ASN A 2 -11.79 -32.73 2.18
N LYS A 3 -10.54 -32.82 1.68
CA LYS A 3 -9.32 -32.45 2.44
C LYS A 3 -8.58 -31.20 1.94
N PHE A 4 -9.16 -30.45 0.98
CA PHE A 4 -8.48 -29.31 0.35
C PHE A 4 -8.99 -27.93 0.81
N LEU A 5 -9.83 -27.86 1.85
CA LEU A 5 -10.47 -26.60 2.25
C LEU A 5 -9.53 -25.53 2.86
N PRO A 6 -8.37 -25.81 3.51
CA PRO A 6 -7.64 -24.74 4.20
C PRO A 6 -6.72 -23.92 3.27
N LEU A 7 -6.46 -24.36 2.04
CA LEU A 7 -5.44 -23.73 1.19
C LEU A 7 -5.89 -22.38 0.58
N ILE A 8 -7.20 -22.14 0.50
CA ILE A 8 -7.76 -20.93 -0.12
C ILE A 8 -7.79 -19.74 0.87
N ALA A 9 -7.74 -20.00 2.18
CA ALA A 9 -7.76 -18.94 3.21
C ALA A 9 -6.40 -18.23 3.40
N ALA A 10 -5.29 -18.85 2.98
CA ALA A 10 -3.95 -18.30 3.18
C ALA A 10 -3.55 -17.23 2.15
N LEU A 11 -4.25 -17.14 1.02
CA LEU A 11 -3.99 -16.14 -0.04
C LEU A 11 -4.73 -14.81 0.17
N ALA A 12 -5.58 -14.70 1.21
CA ALA A 12 -6.37 -13.51 1.48
C ALA A 12 -5.65 -12.46 2.36
N LEU A 13 -4.39 -12.69 2.75
CA LEU A 13 -3.65 -11.81 3.67
C LEU A 13 -2.81 -10.73 2.97
N SER A 14 -2.72 -10.73 1.64
CA SER A 14 -2.26 -9.52 0.95
C SER A 14 -3.46 -8.59 0.84
N GLY A 15 -3.55 -7.59 1.73
CA GLY A 15 -4.49 -6.48 1.57
C GLY A 15 -4.37 -5.88 0.17
N CYS A 16 -5.40 -5.15 -0.27
CA CYS A 16 -5.53 -4.57 -1.62
C CYS A 16 -4.40 -3.62 -2.08
N ALA A 17 -3.27 -3.55 -1.35
CA ALA A 17 -2.10 -2.82 -1.78
C ALA A 17 -1.34 -3.58 -2.89
N THR A 18 -1.13 -2.90 -4.01
CA THR A 18 -0.38 -3.38 -5.15
C THR A 18 1.05 -2.83 -5.09
N SER A 19 1.98 -3.51 -5.76
CA SER A 19 3.37 -3.06 -5.83
C SER A 19 3.96 -3.35 -7.19
N GLU A 20 4.67 -2.37 -7.74
CA GLU A 20 5.30 -2.42 -9.07
C GLU A 20 6.75 -1.95 -8.99
N THR A 21 7.64 -2.63 -9.71
CA THR A 21 9.05 -2.23 -9.80
C THR A 21 9.17 -0.94 -10.60
N THR A 22 9.96 -0.01 -10.11
CA THR A 22 10.27 1.26 -10.78
C THR A 22 11.76 1.56 -10.72
N TYR A 23 12.23 2.54 -11.49
CA TYR A 23 13.62 2.97 -11.48
C TYR A 23 13.68 4.46 -11.15
N LEU A 24 14.51 4.79 -10.17
CA LEU A 24 14.74 6.17 -9.76
C LEU A 24 15.65 6.88 -10.78
N ASN A 25 15.66 8.22 -10.75
CA ASN A 25 16.50 9.04 -11.63
C ASN A 25 18.01 8.77 -11.50
N ASN A 26 18.45 8.18 -10.38
CA ASN A 26 19.83 7.77 -10.13
C ASN A 26 20.15 6.35 -10.63
N GLY A 27 19.18 5.65 -11.25
CA GLY A 27 19.31 4.27 -11.74
C GLY A 27 19.06 3.19 -10.68
N GLU A 28 18.74 3.56 -9.45
CA GLU A 28 18.41 2.62 -8.38
C GLU A 28 17.06 1.95 -8.63
N GLN A 29 16.96 0.64 -8.39
CA GLN A 29 15.70 -0.09 -8.49
C GLN A 29 14.86 0.21 -7.24
N GLY A 30 13.70 0.81 -7.45
CA GLY A 30 12.69 1.05 -6.44
C GLY A 30 11.46 0.18 -6.61
N LEU A 31 10.56 0.27 -5.64
CA LEU A 31 9.25 -0.35 -5.66
C LEU A 31 8.22 0.74 -5.37
N ALA A 32 7.34 1.00 -6.34
CA ALA A 32 6.16 1.83 -6.16
C ALA A 32 5.05 0.95 -5.59
N ILE A 33 4.45 1.38 -4.48
CA ILE A 33 3.41 0.65 -3.78
C ILE A 33 2.19 1.57 -3.73
N ASP A 34 1.08 1.11 -4.28
CA ASP A 34 -0.22 1.75 -4.14
C ASP A 34 -0.98 1.02 -3.03
N CYS A 35 -1.27 1.73 -1.94
CA CYS A 35 -2.17 1.32 -0.89
C CYS A 35 -3.40 2.23 -0.83
N SER A 36 -3.85 2.69 -1.99
CA SER A 36 -5.06 3.48 -2.14
C SER A 36 -6.28 2.65 -1.75
N GLY A 37 -7.30 3.31 -1.20
CA GLY A 37 -8.55 2.66 -0.79
C GLY A 37 -8.98 3.00 0.62
N GLU A 38 -10.29 2.91 0.85
CA GLU A 38 -10.94 3.30 2.10
C GLU A 38 -10.54 2.38 3.26
N ALA A 39 -10.41 1.07 2.98
CA ALA A 39 -9.96 0.07 3.95
C ALA A 39 -8.44 0.07 4.17
N ASN A 40 -7.67 0.75 3.32
CA ASN A 40 -6.21 0.77 3.40
C ASN A 40 -5.70 1.96 4.24
N SER A 41 -4.45 1.87 4.69
CA SER A 41 -3.76 2.92 5.44
C SER A 41 -2.28 2.99 5.07
N TRP A 42 -1.57 4.01 5.57
CA TRP A 42 -0.12 4.06 5.44
C TRP A 42 0.58 2.83 6.06
N ALA A 43 0.01 2.26 7.12
CA ALA A 43 0.52 1.01 7.69
C ALA A 43 0.48 -0.14 6.67
N THR A 44 -0.58 -0.21 5.85
CA THR A 44 -0.69 -1.20 4.77
C THR A 44 0.41 -1.02 3.72
N CYS A 45 0.75 0.22 3.36
CA CYS A 45 1.89 0.50 2.48
C CYS A 45 3.21 -0.01 3.07
N TYR A 46 3.42 0.20 4.38
CA TYR A 46 4.65 -0.21 5.07
C TYR A 46 4.77 -1.73 5.23
N GLU A 47 3.68 -2.40 5.58
CA GLU A 47 3.62 -3.86 5.64
C GLU A 47 3.87 -4.49 4.26
N LYS A 48 3.29 -3.90 3.20
CA LYS A 48 3.54 -4.33 1.82
C LYS A 48 5.00 -4.12 1.42
N ALA A 49 5.61 -3.00 1.81
CA ALA A 49 7.02 -2.72 1.55
C ALA A 49 7.93 -3.74 2.25
N ASP A 50 7.68 -4.05 3.51
CA ASP A 50 8.44 -5.09 4.23
C ASP A 50 8.28 -6.46 3.58
N ALA A 51 7.05 -6.84 3.20
CA ALA A 51 6.79 -8.10 2.53
C ALA A 51 7.49 -8.19 1.16
N SER A 52 7.42 -7.12 0.35
CA SER A 52 8.03 -7.07 -0.97
C SER A 52 9.56 -6.99 -0.93
N CYS A 53 10.13 -6.41 0.14
CA CYS A 53 11.57 -6.42 0.40
C CYS A 53 12.02 -7.64 1.23
N ALA A 54 11.20 -8.70 1.31
CA ALA A 54 11.52 -9.94 2.02
C ALA A 54 11.98 -9.75 3.48
N GLY A 55 11.55 -8.67 4.14
CA GLY A 55 11.93 -8.36 5.52
C GLY A 55 13.39 -7.89 5.71
N THR A 56 14.16 -7.61 4.65
CA THR A 56 15.52 -7.02 4.78
C THR A 56 15.48 -5.56 5.22
N GLY A 57 14.29 -4.96 5.17
CA GLY A 57 14.02 -3.56 5.41
C GLY A 57 14.16 -2.72 4.14
N TYR A 58 13.67 -1.48 4.22
CA TYR A 58 13.63 -0.57 3.09
C TYR A 58 13.88 0.88 3.52
N ARG A 59 14.10 1.75 2.54
CA ARG A 59 14.11 3.20 2.70
C ARG A 59 12.98 3.79 1.88
N ILE A 60 12.20 4.70 2.47
CA ILE A 60 11.20 5.48 1.75
C ILE A 60 11.92 6.57 0.95
N VAL A 61 11.62 6.65 -0.34
CA VAL A 61 12.22 7.63 -1.28
C VAL A 61 11.21 8.61 -1.82
N GLY A 62 9.91 8.30 -1.70
CA GLY A 62 8.82 9.20 -2.05
C GLY A 62 7.51 8.72 -1.44
N THR A 63 6.63 9.67 -1.14
CA THR A 63 5.25 9.40 -0.74
C THR A 63 4.36 10.36 -1.50
N ASP A 64 3.27 9.85 -2.06
CA ASP A 64 2.23 10.64 -2.68
C ASP A 64 0.90 10.23 -2.07
N GLY A 65 0.05 11.19 -1.73
CA GLY A 65 -1.24 10.84 -1.20
C GLY A 65 -2.09 12.03 -0.84
N THR A 66 -3.41 11.82 -0.90
CA THR A 66 -4.37 12.87 -0.58
C THR A 66 -4.39 13.07 0.94
N PRO A 67 -4.19 14.29 1.45
CA PRO A 67 -4.38 14.56 2.87
C PRO A 67 -5.80 14.19 3.31
N SER A 68 -5.92 13.63 4.50
CA SER A 68 -7.25 13.33 5.06
C SER A 68 -8.00 14.63 5.31
N THR A 69 -9.28 14.64 4.95
CA THR A 69 -10.23 15.71 5.28
C THR A 69 -10.32 15.86 6.80
N LYS A 70 -10.27 17.11 7.29
CA LYS A 70 -10.47 17.40 8.71
C LYS A 70 -11.90 17.04 9.09
N GLU A 71 -12.12 16.63 10.33
CA GLU A 71 -13.44 16.19 10.80
C GLU A 71 -14.53 17.25 10.63
N SER A 72 -14.18 18.53 10.80
CA SER A 72 -15.06 19.68 10.57
C SER A 72 -15.50 19.85 9.12
N ASP A 73 -14.72 19.31 8.19
CA ASP A 73 -14.87 19.53 6.74
C ASP A 73 -15.52 18.31 6.06
N LYS A 74 -15.83 17.27 6.85
CA LYS A 74 -16.54 16.06 6.44
C LYS A 74 -18.00 16.38 6.16
N THR A 75 -18.36 16.47 4.89
CA THR A 75 -19.75 16.63 4.43
C THR A 75 -20.16 15.44 3.59
N LEU A 76 -21.46 15.24 3.40
CA LEU A 76 -22.07 14.14 2.61
C LEU A 76 -21.62 14.09 1.12
N GLY A 77 -20.73 14.99 0.67
CA GLY A 77 -20.07 14.94 -0.65
C GLY A 77 -18.54 14.94 -0.61
N VAL A 78 -17.92 15.32 0.52
CA VAL A 78 -16.45 15.45 0.69
C VAL A 78 -15.84 14.18 1.28
N ASP A 79 -16.61 13.38 2.03
CA ASP A 79 -16.16 12.09 2.58
C ASP A 79 -16.55 10.87 1.73
N VAL A 80 -17.63 10.95 0.96
CA VAL A 80 -18.14 9.82 0.14
C VAL A 80 -17.32 9.53 -1.13
N GLY A 81 -16.26 10.31 -1.38
CA GLY A 81 -15.41 10.20 -2.57
C GLY A 81 -13.92 10.45 -2.35
N ASN A 82 -13.47 10.81 -1.14
CA ASN A 82 -12.04 10.98 -0.86
C ASN A 82 -11.41 9.63 -0.49
N TYR A 83 -11.48 8.69 -1.43
CA TYR A 83 -10.76 7.42 -1.37
C TYR A 83 -9.28 7.76 -1.34
N LYS A 84 -8.70 7.62 -0.15
CA LYS A 84 -7.38 8.11 0.21
C LYS A 84 -6.32 7.45 -0.68
N ASN A 85 -5.94 8.16 -1.75
CA ASN A 85 -4.81 7.77 -2.57
C ASN A 85 -3.59 7.78 -1.67
N ARG A 86 -2.86 6.68 -1.64
CA ARG A 86 -1.65 6.53 -0.82
C ARG A 86 -0.68 5.69 -1.59
N ASN A 87 0.37 6.34 -2.04
CA ASN A 87 1.45 5.75 -2.79
C ASN A 87 2.73 5.98 -2.02
N VAL A 88 3.55 4.94 -1.92
CA VAL A 88 4.91 5.04 -1.42
C VAL A 88 5.86 4.46 -2.44
N VAL A 89 6.98 5.13 -2.66
CA VAL A 89 8.12 4.55 -3.38
C VAL A 89 9.17 4.23 -2.35
N VAL A 90 9.64 2.98 -2.37
CA VAL A 90 10.69 2.48 -1.47
C VAL A 90 11.83 1.88 -2.28
N VAL A 91 12.99 1.80 -1.65
CA VAL A 91 14.14 1.03 -2.14
C VAL A 91 14.48 0.01 -1.08
N CYS A 92 14.55 -1.26 -1.45
CA CYS A 92 14.94 -2.35 -0.55
C CYS A 92 16.43 -2.21 -0.18
N LYS A 93 16.77 -2.57 1.05
CA LYS A 93 18.15 -2.58 1.54
C LYS A 93 18.87 -3.87 1.17
#